data_AF-A0A7V3P876-F1
#
_entry.id   AF-A0A7V3P876-F1
#
_cell.length_a   1.000
_cell.length_b   1.000
_cell.length_c   1.000
_cell.angle_alpha   90.00
_cell.angle_beta   90.00
_cell.angle_gamma   90.00
#
_symmetry.space_group_name_H-M   'P 1'
#
loop_
_entity.id
_entity.type
_entity.pdbx_description
1 polymer ?
#
loop_
_entity_poly.entity_id
_entity_poly.type
_entity_poly.pdbx_seq_one_letter_code
_entity_poly.pdbx_strand_id
1 'polypeptide(L)' 'MIQIQRKLGEKPEALLRRFNRLIQEAGLSKIVRENRFNVKPPTRRERRETAQRKVMIRKLKNETLYQQMRIRI' A
#
# COMPACT_ATOMS: atom_id res chain seq x y z
N MET A 1 13.87 8.13 9.68
CA MET A 1 13.06 9.27 10.16
C MET A 1 12.77 10.15 8.95
N ILE A 2 11.49 10.44 8.64
CA ILE A 2 11.13 11.27 7.49
C ILE A 2 10.92 12.70 8.00
N GLN A 3 11.67 13.64 7.44
CA GLN A 3 11.51 15.06 7.73
C GLN A 3 10.99 15.79 6.50
N ILE A 4 9.94 16.60 6.67
CA ILE A 4 9.37 17.42 5.61
C ILE A 4 9.27 18.85 6.09
N GLN A 5 9.85 19.75 5.31
CA GLN A 5 9.68 21.18 5.50
C GLN A 5 8.52 21.69 4.63
N ARG A 6 7.75 22.63 5.20
CA ARG A 6 6.70 23.36 4.49
C ARG A 6 7.31 24.19 3.38
N LYS A 7 6.67 24.17 2.22
CA LYS A 7 7.00 25.12 1.14
C LYS A 7 6.21 26.42 1.35
N LEU A 8 6.77 27.54 0.90
CA LEU A 8 6.09 28.84 0.95
C LEU A 8 4.80 28.77 0.11
N GLY A 9 3.67 29.20 0.68
CA GLY A 9 2.36 29.15 0.02
C GLY A 9 1.68 27.77 -0.04
N GLU A 10 2.26 26.75 0.60
CA GLU A 10 1.69 25.40 0.62
C GLU A 10 0.47 25.30 1.55
N LYS A 11 -0.67 24.89 0.98
CA LYS A 11 -1.87 24.58 1.77
C LYS A 11 -1.61 23.38 2.71
N PRO A 12 -2.19 23.36 3.93
CA PRO A 12 -2.00 22.27 4.89
C PRO A 12 -2.28 20.87 4.30
N GLU A 13 -3.31 20.74 3.47
CA GLU A 13 -3.71 19.46 2.87
C GLU A 13 -2.69 18.95 1.86
N ALA A 14 -2.04 19.85 1.12
CA ALA A 14 -0.99 19.50 0.17
C ALA A 14 0.25 18.95 0.90
N LEU A 15 0.62 19.56 2.03
CA LEU A 15 1.68 19.07 2.90
C LEU A 15 1.36 17.67 3.43
N LEU A 16 0.15 17.46 3.95
CA LEU A 16 -0.28 16.16 4.47
C LEU A 16 -0.27 15.07 3.39
N ARG A 17 -0.68 15.39 2.17
CA ARG A 17 -0.61 14.45 1.04
C ARG A 17 0.83 14.05 0.71
N ARG A 18 1.76 15.02 0.68
CA ARG A 18 3.19 14.73 0.48
C ARG A 18 3.75 13.86 1.59
N PHE A 19 3.42 14.17 2.83
CA PHE A 19 3.84 13.39 3.99
C PHE A 19 3.34 11.95 3.93
N ASN A 20 2.05 11.75 3.67
CA ASN A 20 1.45 10.43 3.54
C ASN A 20 2.09 9.63 2.41
N ARG A 21 2.34 10.26 1.26
CA ARG A 21 3.03 9.62 0.14
C ARG A 21 4.45 9.18 0.52
N LEU A 22 5.22 10.03 1.21
CA LEU A 22 6.59 9.67 1.65
C LEU A 22 6.59 8.54 2.68
N ILE A 23 5.62 8.52 3.61
CA ILE A 23 5.44 7.38 4.53
C ILE A 23 5.16 6.08 3.76
N GLN A 24 4.32 6.15 2.73
CA GLN A 24 3.98 4.99 1.90
C GLN A 24 5.19 4.51 1.09
N GLU A 25 5.92 5.42 0.45
CA GLU A 25 7.15 5.12 -0.32
C GLU A 25 8.23 4.49 0.58
N ALA A 26 8.42 5.03 1.79
CA ALA A 26 9.35 4.46 2.76
C ALA A 26 8.87 3.14 3.38
N GLY A 27 7.63 2.73 3.12
CA GLY A 27 7.06 1.49 3.64
C GLY A 27 6.93 1.43 5.17
N LEU A 28 7.03 2.57 5.87
CA LEU A 28 7.11 2.61 7.34
C LEU A 28 5.91 1.95 8.00
N SER A 29 4.70 2.16 7.47
CA SER A 29 3.48 1.53 7.99
C SER A 29 3.52 0.01 7.92
N LYS A 30 4.18 -0.55 6.89
CA LYS A 30 4.37 -2.00 6.74
C LYS A 30 5.39 -2.50 7.75
N ILE A 31 6.53 -1.83 7.86
CA ILE A 31 7.60 -2.18 8.80
C ILE A 31 7.08 -2.20 10.24
N VAL A 32 6.36 -1.15 10.66
CA VAL A 32 5.77 -1.07 12.00
C VAL A 32 4.80 -2.21 12.26
N ARG A 33 4.00 -2.60 11.25
CA ARG A 33 3.04 -3.71 11.38
C ARG A 33 3.75 -5.06 11.49
N GLU A 34 4.79 -5.28 10.71
CA GLU A 34 5.59 -6.51 10.74
C GLU A 34 6.34 -6.65 12.07
N ASN A 35 6.86 -5.54 12.61
CA ASN A 35 7.58 -5.52 13.88
C ASN A 35 6.66 -5.49 15.12
N ARG A 36 5.34 -5.37 14.95
CA ARG A 36 4.39 -5.34 16.08
C ARG A 36 4.39 -6.64 16.87
N PHE A 37 4.64 -7.77 16.20
CA PHE A 37 4.67 -9.10 16.80
C PHE A 37 5.96 -9.81 16.38
N ASN A 38 6.54 -10.60 17.28
CA ASN A 38 7.71 -11.41 16.96
C ASN A 38 7.31 -12.62 16.12
N VAL A 39 7.18 -12.44 14.81
CA VAL A 39 6.82 -13.50 13.86
C VAL A 39 8.06 -13.97 13.13
N LYS A 40 8.25 -15.29 13.02
CA LYS A 40 9.35 -15.87 12.25
C LYS A 40 9.27 -15.40 10.79
N PRO A 41 10.40 -15.10 10.14
CA PRO A 41 10.39 -14.68 8.74
C PRO A 41 9.80 -15.81 7.88
N PRO A 42 8.92 -15.49 6.91
CA PRO A 42 8.28 -16.50 6.10
C PRO A 42 9.31 -17.22 5.22
N THR A 43 9.11 -18.52 5.08
CA THR A 43 9.87 -19.40 4.20
C THR A 43 9.70 -19.00 2.73
N ARG A 44 10.59 -19.47 1.85
CA ARG A 44 10.50 -19.21 0.41
C ARG A 44 9.16 -19.68 -0.18
N ARG A 45 8.62 -20.79 0.30
CA ARG A 45 7.33 -21.33 -0.12
C ARG A 45 6.18 -20.40 0.28
N GLU A 46 6.12 -19.99 1.54
CA GLU A 46 5.06 -19.09 2.03
C GLU A 46 5.10 -17.74 1.32
N ARG A 47 6.29 -17.20 1.02
CA ARG A 47 6.43 -15.98 0.22
C ARG A 47 5.83 -16.16 -1.18
N ARG A 48 6.10 -17.30 -1.83
CA ARG A 48 5.56 -17.62 -3.16
C ARG A 48 4.04 -17.74 -3.13
N GLU A 49 3.48 -18.48 -2.18
CA GLU A 49 2.03 -18.65 -2.02
C GLU A 49 1.34 -17.29 -1.78
N THR A 50 1.93 -16.45 -0.93
CA THR A 50 1.41 -15.10 -0.65
C THR A 50 1.44 -14.22 -1.90
N ALA A 51 2.52 -14.29 -2.70
CA ALA A 51 2.62 -13.54 -3.96
C ALA A 51 1.56 -13.99 -4.98
N GLN A 52 1.36 -15.30 -5.14
CA GLN A 52 0.34 -15.87 -6.02
C GLN A 52 -1.07 -15.43 -5.60
N ARG A 53 -1.39 -15.51 -4.30
CA ARG A 53 -2.67 -15.02 -3.76
C ARG A 53 -2.89 -13.54 -4.07
N LYS A 54 -1.87 -12.70 -3.89
CA LYS A 54 -1.96 -11.26 -4.20
C LYS A 54 -2.24 -11.01 -5.68
N VAL A 55 -1.61 -11.76 -6.59
CA VAL A 55 -1.86 -11.66 -8.03
C VAL A 55 -3.29 -12.07 -8.37
N MET A 56 -3.76 -13.21 -7.82
CA MET A 56 -5.13 -13.69 -8.02
C MET A 56 -6.16 -12.66 -7.56
N ILE A 57 -6.00 -12.10 -6.35
CA ILE A 57 -6.91 -11.07 -5.82
C ILE A 57 -6.93 -9.83 -6.71
N ARG A 58 -5.79 -9.39 -7.24
CA ARG A 58 -5.73 -8.25 -8.16
C ARG A 58 -6.49 -8.53 -9.46
N LYS A 59 -6.33 -9.72 -10.02
CA LYS A 59 -7.03 -10.14 -11.24
C LYS A 59 -8.55 -10.12 -11.02
N LEU A 60 -9.02 -10.75 -9.94
CA LEU A 60 -10.44 -10.78 -9.58
C LEU A 60 -11.02 -9.37 -9.38
N LYS A 61 -10.31 -8.49 -8.68
CA LYS A 61 -10.76 -7.10 -8.49
C LYS A 61 -10.95 -6.37 -9.81
N ASN A 62 -9.98 -6.50 -10.72
CA ASN A 62 -10.08 -5.87 -12.04
C ASN A 62 -11.27 -6.43 -12.82
N GLU A 63 -11.45 -7.75 -12.85
CA GLU A 63 -12.58 -8.39 -13.51
C GLU A 63 -13.93 -7.93 -12.94
N THR A 64 -14.08 -7.89 -11.61
CA THR A 64 -15.30 -7.38 -10.98
C THR A 64 -15.60 -5.93 -11.33
N LEU A 65 -14.56 -5.08 -11.40
CA LEU A 65 -14.70 -3.68 -11.79
C LEU A 65 -15.19 -3.56 -13.25
N TYR A 66 -14.62 -4.35 -14.16
CA TYR A 66 -15.08 -4.40 -15.56
C TYR A 66 -16.54 -4.85 -15.68
N GLN A 67 -16.97 -5.85 -14.92
CA GLN A 67 -18.36 -6.31 -14.92
C GLN A 67 -19.32 -5.23 -14.39
N GLN A 68 -18.94 -4.53 -13.32
CA GLN A 68 -19.73 -3.42 -12.77
C GLN A 68 -19.85 -2.25 -13.75
N MET A 69 -18.79 -1.92 -14.48
CA MET A 69 -18.82 -0.89 -15.52
C MET A 69 -19.70 -1.30 -16.70
N ARG A 70 -19.65 -2.56 -17.11
CA ARG A 70 -20.43 -3.10 -18.24
C ARG A 70 -21.94 -3.07 -18.00
N ILE A 71 -22.38 -3.29 -16.75
CA ILE A 71 -23.82 -3.27 -16.38
C ILE A 71 -24.36 -1.83 -16.26
N ARG A 72 -23.49 -0.83 -16.11
CA ARG A 72 -23.86 0.60 -15.95
C ARG A 72 -24.03 1.37 -17.26
N ILE A 73 -23.74 0.75 -18.41
CA ILE A 73 -23.92 1.30 -19.76
C ILE A 73 -25.17 0.66 -20.36
#